data_AF-A0A7K1KK67-F1
#
_entry.id   AF-A0A7K1KK67-F1
#
_cell.length_a   1.000
_cell.length_b   1.000
_cell.length_c   1.000
_cell.angle_alpha   90.00
_cell.angle_beta   90.00
_cell.angle_gamma   90.00
#
_symmetry.space_group_name_H-M   'P 1'
#
loop_
_entity.id
_entity.type
_entity.pdbx_description
1 polymer ?
#
loop_
_entity_poly.entity_id
_entity_poly.type
_entity_poly.pdbx_seq_one_letter_code
_entity_poly.pdbx_strand_id
1 'polypeptide(L)'
;MAADFYDDTIYGQILPVEREDDDESGLMILVDGEEEFLVEPDKNGLKLMDHMDKWVTAQGAVTEEGDELLIRVRDFTLDDDWSYGDDDNW
;
A
#
# COMPACT_ATOMS: atom_id res chain seq x y z
N MET A 1 -23.37 6.94 -0.52
CA MET A 1 -22.90 6.48 -1.85
C MET A 1 -22.43 5.04 -1.69
N ALA A 2 -22.52 4.22 -2.73
CA ALA A 2 -22.04 2.84 -2.62
C ALA A 2 -20.52 2.90 -2.49
N ALA A 3 -19.97 2.36 -1.40
CA ALA A 3 -18.55 2.06 -1.35
C ALA A 3 -18.33 0.96 -2.38
N ASP A 4 -17.60 1.29 -3.45
CA ASP A 4 -17.17 0.27 -4.41
C ASP A 4 -15.99 -0.46 -3.77
N PHE A 5 -16.09 -1.78 -3.78
CA PHE A 5 -15.05 -2.67 -3.28
C PHE A 5 -14.60 -3.52 -4.45
N TYR A 6 -13.35 -3.36 -4.85
CA TYR A 6 -12.77 -4.11 -5.95
C TYR A 6 -11.37 -4.57 -5.59
N ASP A 7 -10.98 -5.71 -6.14
CA ASP A 7 -9.61 -6.22 -6.01
C ASP A 7 -8.79 -5.63 -7.15
N ASP A 8 -7.71 -4.95 -6.80
CA ASP A 8 -6.83 -4.31 -7.78
C ASP A 8 -5.36 -4.42 -7.37
N THR A 9 -4.49 -4.17 -8.33
CA THR A 9 -3.04 -4.21 -8.13
C THR A 9 -2.48 -2.85 -8.52
N ILE A 10 -2.13 -2.06 -7.51
CA ILE A 10 -1.61 -0.71 -7.68
C ILE A 10 -0.09 -0.71 -7.57
N TYR A 11 0.55 0.14 -8.37
CA TYR A 11 1.99 0.36 -8.31
C TYR A 11 2.26 1.83 -8.04
N GLY A 12 2.95 2.12 -6.95
CA GLY A 12 3.20 3.50 -6.55
C GLY A 12 4.30 3.64 -5.52
N GLN A 13 4.57 4.88 -5.15
CA GLN A 13 5.58 5.20 -4.15
C GLN A 13 4.95 5.23 -2.75
N ILE A 14 5.63 4.61 -1.79
CA ILE A 14 5.22 4.65 -0.37
C ILE A 14 5.60 6.01 0.22
N LEU A 15 4.59 6.75 0.66
CA LEU A 15 4.78 8.02 1.35
C LEU A 15 4.17 7.95 2.76
N PRO A 16 4.87 8.47 3.77
CA PRO A 16 4.29 8.64 5.09
C PRO A 16 3.20 9.71 5.03
N VAL A 17 2.07 9.44 5.68
CA VAL A 17 0.98 10.41 5.84
C VAL A 17 0.62 10.55 7.31
N GLU A 18 0.39 11.78 7.75
CA GLU A 18 -0.15 12.04 9.07
C GLU A 18 -1.67 11.82 8.99
N ARG A 19 -2.17 10.74 9.61
CA ARG A 19 -3.61 10.59 9.82
C ARG A 19 -4.03 11.51 10.96
N GLU A 20 -5.04 12.35 10.74
CA GLU A 20 -5.45 13.37 11.71
C GLU A 20 -6.12 12.79 12.98
N ASP A 21 -6.57 11.53 12.96
CA ASP A 21 -7.44 10.95 14.00
C ASP A 21 -6.78 9.96 14.98
N ASP A 22 -5.56 9.49 14.72
CA ASP A 22 -4.87 8.57 15.64
C ASP A 22 -3.36 8.90 15.63
N ASP A 23 -2.71 8.93 16.80
CA ASP A 23 -1.25 9.14 16.99
C ASP A 23 -0.36 8.07 16.27
N GLU A 24 -0.92 7.33 15.31
CA GLU A 24 -0.29 6.34 14.47
C GLU A 24 0.10 6.97 13.13
N SER A 25 1.39 6.93 12.79
CA SER A 25 1.86 7.29 11.46
C SER A 25 1.11 6.46 10.41
N GLY A 26 0.42 7.11 9.48
CA GLY A 26 -0.24 6.44 8.37
C GLY A 26 0.72 6.21 7.21
N LEU A 27 0.33 5.34 6.30
CA LEU A 27 0.99 5.19 5.01
C LEU A 27 0.01 5.44 3.89
N MET A 28 0.49 6.06 2.82
CA MET A 28 -0.19 6.13 1.55
C MET A 28 0.70 5.60 0.43
N ILE A 29 0.09 5.06 -0.61
CA ILE A 29 0.74 4.71 -1.87
C ILE A 29 0.27 5.73 -2.90
N LEU A 30 1.22 6.49 -3.44
CA LEU A 30 0.99 7.45 -4.52
C LEU A 30 1.24 6.79 -5.87
N VAL A 31 0.20 6.60 -6.66
CA VAL A 31 0.24 6.00 -8.00
C VAL A 31 0.31 7.12 -9.04
N ASP A 32 1.35 7.07 -9.89
CA ASP A 32 1.67 8.04 -10.96
C ASP A 32 1.71 9.54 -10.54
N GLY A 33 1.64 9.83 -9.24
CA GLY A 33 1.53 11.21 -8.73
C GLY A 33 0.11 11.80 -8.79
N GLU A 34 -0.89 10.99 -9.15
CA GLU A 34 -2.28 11.44 -9.35
C GLU A 34 -3.26 10.77 -8.38
N GLU A 35 -3.03 9.51 -7.99
CA GLU A 35 -3.94 8.75 -7.14
C GLU A 35 -3.29 8.38 -5.81
N GLU A 36 -3.94 8.75 -4.70
CA GLU A 36 -3.45 8.54 -3.34
C GLU A 36 -4.26 7.43 -2.66
N PHE A 37 -3.61 6.30 -2.37
CA PHE A 37 -4.24 5.16 -1.69
C PHE A 37 -3.76 5.05 -0.25
N LEU A 38 -4.64 5.28 0.71
CA LEU A 38 -4.39 5.10 2.13
C LEU A 38 -4.27 3.61 2.45
N VAL A 39 -3.09 3.20 2.90
CA VAL A 39 -2.83 1.81 3.30
C VAL A 39 -3.35 1.61 4.72
N GLU A 40 -4.18 0.58 4.93
CA GLU A 40 -4.53 0.17 6.28
C GLU A 40 -3.30 -0.33 7.06
N PRO A 41 -3.07 0.12 8.30
CA PRO A 41 -1.97 -0.35 9.16
C PRO A 41 -2.24 -1.77 9.69
N ASP A 42 -2.38 -2.74 8.78
CA ASP A 42 -2.40 -4.17 9.12
C ASP A 42 -0.95 -4.70 9.22
N LYS A 43 -0.77 -6.01 9.44
CA LYS A 43 0.55 -6.66 9.55
C LYS A 43 1.47 -6.39 8.35
N ASN A 44 0.89 -6.17 7.16
CA ASN A 44 1.62 -5.82 5.94
C ASN A 44 1.88 -4.31 5.83
N GLY A 45 0.96 -3.45 6.30
CA GLY A 45 1.13 -2.00 6.38
C GLY A 45 2.35 -1.63 7.24
N LEU A 46 2.53 -2.31 8.38
CA LEU A 46 3.69 -2.11 9.25
C LEU A 46 5.03 -2.47 8.58
N LYS A 47 5.05 -3.41 7.61
CA LYS A 47 6.27 -3.74 6.86
C LYS A 47 6.58 -2.67 5.81
N LEU A 48 5.55 -2.10 5.18
CA LEU A 48 5.70 -0.98 4.24
C LEU A 48 6.28 0.26 4.94
N MET A 49 6.07 0.43 6.25
CA MET A 49 6.63 1.55 7.02
C MET A 49 8.16 1.50 7.10
N ASP A 50 8.76 0.31 7.04
CA ASP A 50 10.23 0.16 7.04
C ASP A 50 10.83 0.51 5.66
N HIS A 51 9.98 0.66 4.64
CA HIS A 51 10.35 0.87 3.24
C HIS A 51 9.79 2.19 2.68
N MET A 52 9.69 3.22 3.53
CA MET A 52 9.35 4.58 3.11
C MET A 52 10.25 5.07 1.98
N ASP A 53 9.69 5.87 1.07
CA ASP A 53 10.35 6.41 -0.14
C ASP A 53 10.62 5.38 -1.25
N LYS A 54 10.31 4.09 -1.03
CA LYS A 54 10.44 3.04 -2.06
C LYS A 54 9.17 2.87 -2.89
N TRP A 55 9.36 2.32 -4.09
CA TRP A 55 8.29 1.91 -4.97
C TRP A 55 7.80 0.50 -4.61
N VAL A 56 6.49 0.33 -4.61
CA VAL A 56 5.84 -0.93 -4.25
C VAL A 56 4.68 -1.24 -5.18
N THR A 57 4.56 -2.51 -5.52
CA THR A 57 3.34 -3.08 -6.11
C THR A 57 2.51 -3.67 -4.97
N ALA A 58 1.39 -3.04 -4.63
CA ALA A 58 0.47 -3.56 -3.64
C ALA A 58 -0.74 -4.19 -4.33
N GLN A 59 -1.02 -5.45 -4.01
CA GLN A 59 -2.22 -6.17 -4.44
C GLN A 59 -3.19 -6.29 -3.27
N GLY A 60 -4.42 -5.85 -3.46
CA GLY A 60 -5.36 -5.79 -2.37
C GLY A 60 -6.77 -5.42 -2.79
N ALA A 61 -7.65 -5.40 -1.78
CA ALA A 61 -8.98 -4.87 -1.96
C ALA A 61 -8.92 -3.35 -1.76
N VAL A 62 -9.27 -2.59 -2.79
CA VAL A 62 -9.49 -1.15 -2.73
C VAL A 62 -10.94 -0.91 -2.30
N THR A 63 -11.12 0.02 -1.37
CA THR A 63 -12.40 0.46 -0.82
C THR A 63 -12.47 1.98 -0.95
N GLU A 64 -13.44 2.46 -1.70
CA GLU A 64 -13.73 3.89 -1.86
C GLU A 64 -14.73 4.34 -0.78
N GLU A 65 -14.26 5.07 0.24
CA GLU A 65 -15.10 5.63 1.29
C GLU A 65 -15.12 7.16 1.16
N GLY A 66 -16.08 7.68 0.39
CA GLY A 66 -16.27 9.12 0.21
C GLY A 66 -15.25 9.71 -0.76
N ASP A 67 -14.29 10.47 -0.23
CA ASP A 67 -13.16 11.08 -0.98
C ASP A 67 -11.84 10.33 -0.72
N GLU A 68 -11.86 9.33 0.17
CA GLU A 68 -10.68 8.57 0.59
C GLU A 68 -10.66 7.20 -0.08
N LEU A 69 -9.52 6.89 -0.71
CA LEU A 69 -9.22 5.57 -1.27
C LEU A 69 -8.47 4.75 -0.22
N LEU A 70 -9.11 3.74 0.36
CA LEU A 70 -8.44 2.82 1.27
C LEU A 70 -8.05 1.56 0.53
N ILE A 71 -6.80 1.12 0.70
CA ILE A 71 -6.34 -0.18 0.20
C ILE A 71 -5.99 -1.12 1.35
N ARG A 72 -6.64 -2.28 1.32
CA ARG A 72 -6.28 -3.42 2.17
C ARG A 72 -5.32 -4.33 1.43
N VAL A 73 -4.03 -4.12 1.68
CA VAL A 73 -2.93 -4.86 1.07
C VAL A 73 -2.96 -6.34 1.53
N ARG A 74 -3.30 -7.24 0.62
CA ARG A 74 -3.25 -8.70 0.85
C ARG A 74 -1.85 -9.23 0.60
N ASP A 75 -1.24 -8.76 -0.48
CA ASP A 75 0.11 -9.10 -0.90
C ASP A 75 0.81 -7.84 -1.42
N PHE A 76 2.13 -7.74 -1.26
CA PHE A 76 2.89 -6.63 -1.81
C PHE A 76 4.28 -7.07 -2.22
N THR A 77 4.79 -6.47 -3.28
CA THR A 77 6.14 -6.68 -3.80
C THR A 77 6.84 -5.33 -3.85
N LEU A 78 7.95 -5.20 -3.12
CA LEU A 78 8.77 -3.98 -3.17
C LEU A 78 9.70 -4.06 -4.38
N ASP A 79 9.86 -2.95 -5.10
CA ASP A 79 10.76 -2.90 -6.26
C ASP A 79 12.23 -3.13 -5.86
N ASP A 80 12.59 -2.71 -4.65
CA ASP A 80 13.92 -2.95 -4.06
C ASP A 80 14.13 -4.42 -3.64
N ASP A 81 13.05 -5.20 -3.50
CA ASP A 81 13.08 -6.64 -3.26
C ASP A 81 13.07 -7.43 -4.59
N TRP A 82 13.79 -6.95 -5.61
CA TRP A 82 14.49 -7.86 -6.53
C TRP A 82 15.63 -8.59 -5.78
N SER A 83 15.38 -9.06 -4.56
CA SER A 83 16.19 -10.12 -3.98
C SER A 83 15.60 -11.41 -4.49
N TYR A 84 16.12 -11.85 -5.64
CA TYR A 84 16.32 -13.25 -5.96
C TYR A 84 15.11 -14.13 -5.61
N GLY A 85 14.22 -14.34 -6.58
CA GLY A 85 13.39 -15.53 -6.55
C GLY A 85 14.29 -16.73 -6.25
N ASP A 86 14.08 -17.33 -5.08
CA ASP A 86 13.93 -18.77 -4.94
C ASP A 86 14.93 -19.57 -5.80
N ASP A 87 16.21 -19.52 -5.46
CA ASP A 87 17.14 -20.61 -5.73
C ASP A 87 17.21 -21.49 -4.46
N ASP A 88 16.04 -21.82 -3.91
CA ASP A 88 15.86 -22.95 -2.98
C ASP A 88 15.50 -24.19 -3.82
N ASN A 89 16.41 -24.54 -4.74
CA ASN A 89 16.48 -25.86 -5.36
C ASN A 89 17.91 -26.42 -5.25
N TRP A 90 18.28 -26.80 -4.02
CA TRP A 90 19.22 -27.90 -3.76
C TRP A 90 18.67 -28.78 -2.63
#